data_AF-A0A813EDH7-F1
#
_entry.id   AF-A0A813EDH7-F1
#
_cell.length_a   1.000
_cell.length_b   1.000
_cell.length_c   1.000
_cell.angle_alpha   90.00
_cell.angle_beta   90.00
_cell.angle_gamma   90.00
#
_symmetry.space_group_name_H-M   'P 1'
#
loop_
_entity.id
_entity.type
_entity.pdbx_description
1 polymer ?
#
loop_
_entity_poly.entity_id
_entity_poly.type
_entity_poly.pdbx_seq_one_letter_code
_entity_poly.pdbx_strand_id
1 'polypeptide(L)'
;DVVADKPLMRDPRTTHEALPVIKGTKYVANTWFEQYDRHANEAANCCESPDPDDDEEDGELSSHLHGISCLVLAEKVEEEIGNFDDQRSSEWKHEQIAQRMQQAAVELYGKTSAAFKDDFVARLAEVKVAKESFGAVEACK
;
A
#
# COMPACT_ATOMS: atom_id res chain seq x y z
N ASP A 1 31.42 -20.49 3.45
CA ASP A 1 30.92 -19.25 2.84
C ASP A 1 29.46 -19.36 2.49
N VAL A 2 28.62 -18.68 3.27
CA VAL A 2 27.20 -18.52 2.98
C VAL A 2 27.09 -17.30 2.08
N VAL A 3 26.45 -17.45 0.91
CA VAL A 3 26.18 -16.31 0.02
C VAL A 3 25.38 -15.29 0.83
N ALA A 4 25.85 -14.05 0.89
CA ALA A 4 25.10 -12.99 1.55
C ALA A 4 23.75 -12.84 0.85
N ASP A 5 22.66 -12.80 1.63
CA ASP A 5 21.30 -12.67 1.12
C ASP A 5 21.05 -11.23 0.64
N LYS A 6 21.68 -10.88 -0.48
CA LYS A 6 21.64 -9.56 -1.11
C LYS A 6 21.43 -9.76 -2.61
N PRO A 7 20.21 -10.12 -3.06
CA PRO A 7 19.93 -10.52 -4.44
C PRO A 7 20.21 -9.42 -5.47
N LEU A 8 20.17 -8.16 -5.06
CA LEU A 8 20.45 -7.01 -5.92
C LEU A 8 21.95 -6.69 -6.05
N MET A 9 22.79 -7.26 -5.19
CA MET A 9 24.24 -7.05 -5.27
C MET A 9 24.83 -7.94 -6.35
N ARG A 10 25.47 -7.33 -7.35
CA ARG A 10 26.19 -8.07 -8.38
C ARG A 10 27.27 -8.95 -7.75
N ASP A 11 27.14 -10.25 -7.91
CA ASP A 11 28.15 -11.21 -7.47
C ASP A 11 29.37 -11.17 -8.42
N PRO A 12 30.57 -10.82 -7.94
CA PRO A 12 31.76 -10.76 -8.78
C PRO A 12 32.08 -12.09 -9.48
N ARG A 13 31.67 -13.24 -8.91
CA ARG A 13 31.86 -14.58 -9.47
C ARG A 13 31.08 -14.82 -10.77
N THR A 14 30.04 -14.04 -11.02
CA THR A 14 29.22 -14.15 -12.23
C THR A 14 29.73 -13.30 -13.39
N THR A 15 30.82 -12.55 -13.19
CA THR A 15 31.42 -11.73 -14.24
C THR A 15 32.01 -12.62 -15.35
N HIS A 16 31.47 -12.49 -16.56
CA HIS A 16 31.92 -13.25 -17.73
C HIS A 16 31.82 -12.39 -18.99
N GLU A 17 32.57 -12.76 -20.02
CA GLU A 17 32.54 -12.13 -21.34
C GLU A 17 32.51 -13.17 -22.46
N ALA A 18 31.91 -12.81 -23.59
CA ALA A 18 31.94 -13.62 -24.79
C ALA A 18 33.11 -13.17 -25.69
N LEU A 19 34.16 -13.97 -25.74
CA LEU A 19 35.31 -13.71 -26.63
C LEU A 19 34.94 -13.88 -28.12
N PRO A 20 35.65 -13.17 -29.02
CA PRO A 20 35.38 -13.22 -30.45
C PRO A 20 35.59 -14.61 -31.04
N VAL A 21 34.71 -14.99 -31.99
CA VAL A 21 34.81 -16.24 -32.74
C VAL A 21 35.79 -16.04 -33.91
N ILE A 22 37.04 -16.47 -33.74
CA ILE A 22 38.11 -16.25 -34.74
C ILE A 22 37.91 -17.12 -36.00
N LYS A 23 37.19 -18.25 -35.89
CA LYS A 23 36.93 -19.16 -37.01
C LYS A 23 35.64 -19.97 -36.80
N GLY A 24 34.85 -20.12 -37.86
CA GLY A 24 33.63 -20.94 -37.87
C GLY A 24 32.39 -20.22 -37.36
N THR A 25 31.35 -20.98 -37.00
CA THR A 25 30.05 -20.47 -36.54
C THR A 25 29.73 -21.04 -35.16
N LYS A 26 29.34 -20.16 -34.22
CA LYS A 26 28.93 -20.54 -32.85
C LYS A 26 27.42 -20.36 -32.71
N TYR A 27 26.72 -21.43 -32.32
CA TYR A 27 25.31 -21.39 -31.92
C TYR A 27 25.23 -21.48 -30.40
N VAL A 28 24.44 -20.60 -29.77
CA VAL A 28 24.25 -20.56 -28.32
C VAL A 28 22.76 -20.46 -28.03
N ALA A 29 22.31 -21.19 -27.02
CA ALA A 29 21.01 -20.99 -26.39
C ALA A 29 21.26 -20.84 -24.88
N ASN A 30 20.71 -19.78 -24.30
CA ASN A 30 20.78 -19.49 -22.87
C ASN A 30 19.37 -19.45 -22.28
N THR A 31 19.24 -19.88 -21.03
CA THR A 31 18.02 -19.74 -20.22
C THR A 31 18.41 -19.25 -18.83
N TRP A 32 17.50 -18.52 -18.19
CA TRP A 32 17.69 -17.95 -16.87
C TRP A 32 16.66 -18.55 -15.92
N PHE A 33 17.10 -18.90 -14.71
CA PHE A 33 16.23 -19.39 -13.65
C PHE A 33 16.15 -18.33 -12.57
N GLU A 34 14.94 -17.87 -12.29
CA GLU A 34 14.68 -16.96 -11.18
C GLU A 34 14.56 -17.79 -9.90
N GLN A 35 15.32 -17.42 -8.86
CA GLN A 35 15.25 -18.09 -7.56
C GLN A 35 13.95 -17.76 -6.82
N TYR A 36 13.39 -16.58 -7.11
CA TYR A 36 12.16 -16.05 -6.51
C TYR A 36 11.27 -15.48 -7.61
N ASP A 37 9.96 -15.54 -7.41
CA ASP A 37 8.98 -14.93 -8.32
C ASP A 37 9.05 -13.41 -8.19
N ARG A 38 9.77 -12.76 -9.12
CA ARG A 38 9.95 -11.31 -9.10
C ARG A 38 8.61 -10.57 -9.23
N HIS A 39 7.70 -11.06 -10.07
CA HIS A 39 6.41 -10.41 -10.29
C HIS A 39 5.53 -10.49 -9.03
N ALA A 40 5.52 -11.63 -8.35
CA ALA A 40 4.82 -11.75 -7.07
C ALA A 40 5.43 -10.84 -5.99
N ASN A 41 6.76 -10.72 -5.94
CA ASN A 41 7.45 -9.85 -4.98
C ASN A 41 7.21 -8.36 -5.23
N GLU A 42 7.18 -7.94 -6.50
CA GLU A 42 6.83 -6.57 -6.91
C GLU A 42 5.35 -6.27 -6.61
N ALA A 43 4.43 -7.19 -6.91
CA ALA A 43 3.01 -7.02 -6.61
C ALA A 43 2.70 -6.97 -5.11
N ALA A 44 3.59 -7.52 -4.27
CA ALA A 44 3.46 -7.53 -2.82
C ALA A 44 4.29 -6.42 -2.13
N ASN A 45 4.87 -5.48 -2.88
CA ASN A 45 5.73 -4.39 -2.38
C ASN A 45 6.83 -4.85 -1.41
N CYS A 46 7.31 -6.09 -1.54
CA CYS A 46 8.25 -6.68 -0.57
C CYS A 46 9.66 -6.04 -0.61
N CYS A 47 9.93 -5.22 -1.64
CA CYS A 47 11.22 -4.55 -1.87
C CYS A 47 11.17 -3.04 -1.60
N GLU A 48 9.99 -2.48 -1.31
CA GLU A 48 9.88 -1.09 -0.87
C GLU A 48 10.37 -1.04 0.57
N SER A 49 11.50 -0.38 0.79
CA SER A 49 11.89 0.00 2.15
C SER A 49 10.90 1.10 2.56
N PRO A 50 10.31 1.06 3.77
CA PRO A 50 9.55 2.20 4.25
C PRO A 50 10.42 3.45 4.14
N ASP A 51 9.87 4.52 3.58
CA ASP A 51 10.59 5.78 3.47
C ASP A 51 10.97 6.24 4.89
N PRO A 52 12.26 6.52 5.17
CA PRO A 52 12.69 6.91 6.53
C PRO A 52 12.14 8.28 6.96
N ASP A 53 11.43 8.98 6.08
CA ASP A 53 10.74 10.24 6.34
C ASP A 53 9.24 10.03 6.69
N ASP A 54 8.70 8.80 6.64
CA ASP A 54 7.34 8.45 7.13
C ASP A 54 7.30 8.19 8.66
N ASP A 55 8.46 8.14 9.33
CA ASP A 55 8.57 7.71 10.73
C ASP A 55 8.13 8.75 11.79
N GLU A 56 7.66 9.96 11.42
CA GLU A 56 7.21 10.96 12.39
C GLU A 56 5.68 11.00 12.62
N GLU A 57 4.85 10.35 11.79
CA GLU A 57 3.38 10.30 11.98
C GLU A 57 2.80 8.87 12.15
N ASP A 58 3.63 7.83 12.09
CA ASP A 58 3.21 6.42 12.09
C ASP A 58 3.07 5.78 13.49
N GLY A 59 3.44 6.51 14.55
CA GLY A 59 3.43 5.99 15.93
C GLY A 59 2.03 5.57 16.43
N GLU A 60 0.95 6.18 15.95
CA GLU A 60 -0.41 5.96 16.45
C GLU A 60 -1.13 4.76 15.80
N LEU A 61 -0.82 4.42 14.54
CA LEU A 61 -1.41 3.27 13.83
C LEU A 61 -0.87 1.91 14.32
N SER A 62 0.28 1.90 15.00
CA SER A 62 0.89 0.69 15.58
C SER A 62 -0.01 -0.04 16.59
N SER A 63 -0.98 0.67 17.18
CA SER A 63 -1.93 0.15 18.16
C SER A 63 -3.23 -0.39 17.54
N HIS A 64 -3.47 -0.13 16.26
CA HIS A 64 -4.68 -0.53 15.56
C HIS A 64 -4.55 -1.97 15.04
N LEU A 65 -5.51 -2.85 15.38
CA LEU A 65 -5.44 -4.30 15.14
C LEU A 65 -5.14 -4.67 13.66
N HIS A 66 -5.51 -3.80 12.73
CA HIS A 66 -5.22 -3.92 11.32
C HIS A 66 -4.67 -2.61 10.72
N GLY A 67 -3.83 -1.87 11.45
CA GLY A 67 -3.34 -0.52 11.11
C GLY A 67 -3.13 -0.27 9.62
N ILE A 68 -2.12 -0.91 9.03
CA ILE A 68 -1.78 -0.76 7.60
C ILE A 68 -2.94 -1.16 6.69
N SER A 69 -3.63 -2.27 6.96
CA SER A 69 -4.71 -2.73 6.10
C SER A 69 -5.95 -1.83 6.15
N CYS A 70 -6.21 -1.19 7.29
CA CYS A 70 -7.26 -0.17 7.40
C CYS A 70 -6.87 1.07 6.60
N LEU A 71 -5.63 1.54 6.78
CA LEU A 71 -5.11 2.73 6.10
C LEU A 71 -5.25 2.58 4.58
N VAL A 72 -4.74 1.48 4.02
CA VAL A 72 -4.83 1.18 2.58
C VAL A 72 -6.29 1.15 2.09
N LEU A 73 -7.21 0.60 2.88
CA LEU A 73 -8.63 0.60 2.52
C LEU A 73 -9.23 2.01 2.58
N ALA A 74 -8.88 2.81 3.58
CA ALA A 74 -9.36 4.17 3.74
C ALA A 74 -8.85 5.09 2.62
N GLU A 75 -7.57 5.03 2.27
CA GLU A 75 -6.98 5.73 1.12
C GLU A 75 -7.69 5.37 -0.18
N LYS A 76 -7.98 4.08 -0.38
CA LYS A 76 -8.74 3.61 -1.53
C LYS A 76 -10.15 4.20 -1.59
N VAL A 77 -10.81 4.42 -0.44
CA VAL A 77 -12.12 5.10 -0.41
C VAL A 77 -11.97 6.57 -0.85
N GLU A 78 -10.93 7.26 -0.40
CA GLU A 78 -10.64 8.64 -0.83
C GLU A 78 -10.38 8.73 -2.33
N GLU A 79 -9.65 7.77 -2.91
CA GLU A 79 -9.39 7.70 -4.35
C GLU A 79 -10.68 7.42 -5.16
N GLU A 80 -11.55 6.53 -4.68
CA GLU A 80 -12.77 6.13 -5.38
C GLU A 80 -13.86 7.20 -5.37
N ILE A 81 -14.03 7.93 -4.26
CA ILE A 81 -15.18 8.81 -4.01
C ILE A 81 -14.79 10.28 -3.85
N GLY A 82 -13.63 10.52 -3.22
CA GLY A 82 -13.08 11.82 -2.89
C GLY A 82 -12.64 11.91 -1.43
N ASN A 83 -11.73 12.85 -1.16
CA ASN A 83 -11.11 13.08 0.13
C ASN A 83 -12.14 13.31 1.24
N PHE A 84 -11.82 12.85 2.45
CA PHE A 84 -12.73 12.92 3.59
C PHE A 84 -12.94 14.35 4.12
N ASP A 85 -11.94 15.22 3.95
CA ASP A 85 -11.97 16.62 4.39
C ASP A 85 -12.40 17.61 3.29
N ASP A 86 -12.84 17.12 2.12
CA ASP A 86 -13.23 17.97 0.98
C ASP A 86 -14.38 18.91 1.38
N GLN A 87 -14.07 20.19 1.55
CA GLN A 87 -15.02 21.24 1.90
C GLN A 87 -16.14 21.41 0.87
N ARG A 88 -15.94 20.94 -0.37
CA ARG A 88 -16.90 21.02 -1.47
C ARG A 88 -17.72 19.75 -1.65
N SER A 89 -17.52 18.74 -0.81
CA SER A 89 -18.31 17.51 -0.80
C SER A 89 -19.80 17.81 -0.56
N SER A 90 -20.69 17.02 -1.17
CA SER A 90 -22.11 17.03 -0.85
C SER A 90 -22.43 16.05 0.28
N GLU A 91 -23.57 16.21 0.95
CA GLU A 91 -24.06 15.26 1.96
C GLU A 91 -24.14 13.82 1.40
N TRP A 92 -24.58 13.69 0.14
CA TRP A 92 -24.59 12.41 -0.58
C TRP A 92 -23.19 11.79 -0.72
N LYS A 93 -22.13 12.58 -0.93
CA LYS A 93 -20.76 12.05 -0.97
C LYS A 93 -20.34 11.55 0.41
N HIS A 94 -20.66 12.27 1.48
CA HIS A 94 -20.38 11.82 2.85
C HIS A 94 -21.08 10.49 3.16
N GLU A 95 -22.35 10.33 2.74
CA GLU A 95 -23.06 9.06 2.90
C GLU A 95 -22.40 7.90 2.15
N GLN A 96 -21.89 8.16 0.94
CA GLN A 96 -21.19 7.14 0.16
C GLN A 96 -19.83 6.78 0.77
N ILE A 97 -19.06 7.77 1.22
CA ILE A 97 -17.80 7.55 1.93
C ILE A 97 -18.06 6.69 3.17
N ALA A 98 -19.01 7.07 4.02
CA ALA A 98 -19.35 6.33 5.22
C ALA A 98 -19.84 4.90 4.93
N GLN A 99 -20.65 4.72 3.87
CA GLN A 99 -21.09 3.39 3.45
C GLN A 99 -19.91 2.53 2.95
N ARG A 100 -18.99 3.10 2.17
CA ARG A 100 -17.82 2.39 1.64
C ARG A 100 -16.84 2.05 2.75
N MET A 101 -16.62 2.95 3.70
CA MET A 101 -15.84 2.71 4.92
C MET A 101 -16.47 1.61 5.78
N GLN A 102 -17.80 1.59 5.92
CA GLN A 102 -18.47 0.50 6.63
C GLN A 102 -18.27 -0.85 5.92
N GLN A 103 -18.36 -0.89 4.60
CA GLN A 103 -18.10 -2.11 3.83
C GLN A 103 -16.65 -2.58 3.99
N ALA A 104 -15.69 -1.67 3.88
CA ALA A 104 -14.27 -1.95 4.12
C ALA A 104 -14.03 -2.49 5.53
N ALA A 105 -14.69 -1.93 6.55
CA ALA A 105 -14.61 -2.44 7.91
C ALA A 105 -15.23 -3.84 8.06
N VAL A 106 -16.32 -4.17 7.36
CA VAL A 106 -16.85 -5.54 7.31
C VAL A 106 -15.86 -6.49 6.63
N GLU A 107 -15.22 -6.07 5.54
CA GLU A 107 -14.20 -6.88 4.85
C GLU A 107 -13.00 -7.18 5.75
N LEU A 108 -12.58 -6.19 6.55
CA LEU A 108 -11.40 -6.30 7.41
C LEU A 108 -11.68 -7.03 8.74
N TYR A 109 -12.79 -6.71 9.40
CA TYR A 109 -13.12 -7.17 10.75
C TYR A 109 -14.20 -8.25 10.81
N GLY A 110 -14.89 -8.51 9.69
CA GLY A 110 -16.05 -9.40 9.61
C GLY A 110 -17.32 -8.85 10.26
N LYS A 111 -17.28 -7.66 10.87
CA LYS A 111 -18.40 -7.02 11.57
C LYS A 111 -18.22 -5.50 11.62
N THR A 112 -19.34 -4.78 11.71
CA THR A 112 -19.37 -3.35 12.03
C THR A 112 -20.49 -3.05 13.01
N SER A 113 -20.45 -1.89 13.66
CA SER A 113 -21.59 -1.42 14.44
C SER A 113 -22.70 -0.93 13.50
N ALA A 114 -23.96 -1.07 13.93
CA ALA A 114 -25.10 -0.57 13.17
C ALA A 114 -25.10 0.98 13.07
N ALA A 115 -24.48 1.65 14.05
CA ALA A 115 -24.35 3.10 14.11
C ALA A 115 -23.15 3.65 13.33
N PHE A 116 -22.22 2.79 12.87
CA PHE A 116 -20.97 3.22 12.25
C PHE A 116 -21.17 4.24 11.14
N LYS A 117 -22.13 3.98 10.24
CA LYS A 117 -22.39 4.89 9.11
C LYS A 117 -22.84 6.26 9.60
N ASP A 118 -23.78 6.31 10.54
CA ASP A 118 -24.34 7.57 11.04
C ASP A 118 -23.29 8.36 11.84
N ASP A 119 -22.51 7.67 12.68
CA ASP A 119 -21.41 8.26 13.45
C ASP A 119 -20.32 8.83 12.53
N PHE A 120 -19.97 8.10 11.46
CA PHE A 120 -18.94 8.54 10.51
C PHE A 120 -19.41 9.74 9.67
N VAL A 121 -20.67 9.75 9.21
CA VAL A 121 -21.26 10.93 8.52
C VAL A 121 -21.26 12.15 9.43
N ALA A 122 -21.63 11.98 10.71
CA ALA A 122 -21.58 13.06 11.69
C ALA A 122 -20.15 13.60 11.85
N ARG A 123 -19.16 12.71 11.91
CA ARG A 123 -17.74 13.12 12.00
C ARG A 123 -17.28 13.92 10.78
N LEU A 124 -17.61 13.49 9.56
CA LEU A 124 -17.29 14.23 8.34
C LEU A 124 -17.94 15.62 8.31
N ALA A 125 -19.17 15.74 8.83
CA ALA A 125 -19.84 17.03 8.96
C ALA A 125 -19.16 17.95 9.97
N GLU A 126 -18.70 17.42 11.11
CA GLU A 126 -17.95 18.18 12.11
C GLU A 126 -16.62 18.70 11.56
N VAL A 127 -15.84 17.83 10.91
CA VAL A 127 -14.57 18.18 10.25
C VAL A 127 -14.77 19.31 9.25
N LYS A 128 -15.83 19.23 8.45
CA LYS A 128 -16.18 20.27 7.49
C LYS A 128 -16.49 21.61 8.15
N VAL A 129 -17.23 21.61 9.26
CA VAL A 129 -17.55 22.84 10.02
C VAL A 129 -16.29 23.41 10.68
N ALA A 130 -15.45 22.55 11.27
CA ALA A 130 -14.22 22.93 11.95
C ALA A 130 -13.10 23.35 10.97
N LYS A 131 -13.21 22.97 9.69
CA LYS A 131 -12.15 23.11 8.67
C LYS A 131 -10.83 22.47 9.10
N GLU A 132 -10.95 21.35 9.78
CA GLU A 132 -9.82 20.53 10.20
C GLU A 132 -9.42 19.59 9.06
N SER A 133 -8.13 19.23 9.02
CA SER A 133 -7.67 18.12 8.18
C SER A 133 -8.19 16.81 8.78
N PHE A 134 -8.64 15.91 7.92
CA PHE A 134 -9.09 14.58 8.30
C PHE A 134 -8.80 13.64 7.15
N GLY A 135 -7.77 12.81 7.30
CA GLY A 135 -7.32 11.87 6.28
C GLY A 135 -7.62 10.42 6.66
N ALA A 136 -7.04 9.52 5.87
CA ALA A 136 -7.12 8.08 6.09
C ALA A 136 -6.61 7.64 7.48
N VAL A 137 -5.57 8.30 8.00
CA VAL A 137 -5.00 8.02 9.33
C VAL A 137 -6.04 8.25 10.43
N GLU A 138 -6.69 9.41 10.44
CA GLU A 138 -7.70 9.77 11.43
C GLU A 138 -8.99 8.97 11.28
N ALA A 139 -9.34 8.58 10.06
CA ALA A 139 -10.49 7.71 9.80
C ALA A 139 -10.30 6.28 10.33
N CYS A 140 -9.04 5.85 10.51
CA CYS A 140 -8.68 4.54 11.04
C CYS A 140 -8.35 4.54 12.55
N LYS A 141 -8.55 5.66 13.26
CA LYS A 141 -8.47 5.73 14.73
C LYS A 141 -9.81 5.35 15.38
#